data_AF-A0A5A9N5R8-F1
#
_entry.id   AF-A0A5A9N5R8-F1
#
_cell.length_a   1.000
_cell.length_b   1.000
_cell.length_c   1.000
_cell.angle_alpha   90.00
_cell.angle_beta   90.00
_cell.angle_gamma   90.00
#
_symmetry.space_group_name_H-M   'P 1'
#
loop_
_entity.id
_entity.type
_entity.pdbx_description
1 polymer ?
#
loop_
_entity_poly.entity_id
_entity_poly.type
_entity_poly.pdbx_seq_one_letter_code
_entity_poly.pdbx_strand_id
1 'polypeptide(L)'
;MKGWTSRLFIFSVLITLMGCFTGALGNYRRPTKVGVSCCREVSKARISSEIKLIGYKHQNALAPCIDAVIFYTEKEKYCSDPKARWVNNQLKGTYNCNYLTVSV
;
A
#
# COMPACT_ATOMS: atom_id res chain seq x y z
N MET A 1 46.16 40.65 25.44
CA MET A 1 45.17 40.73 24.34
C MET A 1 44.95 39.34 23.69
N LYS A 2 44.67 38.28 24.45
CA LYS A 2 44.52 36.89 23.93
C LYS A 2 43.20 36.20 24.33
N GLY A 3 42.43 36.79 25.24
CA GLY A 3 41.17 36.21 25.73
C GLY A 3 39.96 36.49 24.82
N TRP A 4 39.97 37.59 24.05
CA TRP A 4 38.85 37.96 23.17
C TRP A 4 38.80 37.05 21.94
N THR A 5 39.94 36.80 21.29
CA THR A 5 40.03 35.89 20.13
C THR A 5 39.63 34.47 20.48
N SER A 6 40.07 33.94 21.65
CA SER A 6 39.67 32.61 22.13
C SER A 6 38.16 32.48 22.32
N ARG A 7 37.49 33.50 22.88
CA ARG A 7 36.02 33.51 23.01
C ARG A 7 35.32 33.53 21.65
N LEU A 8 35.83 34.30 20.68
CA LEU A 8 35.29 34.36 19.32
C LEU A 8 35.43 33.02 18.58
N PHE A 9 36.55 32.31 18.75
CA PHE A 9 36.73 30.97 18.20
C PHE A 9 35.77 29.95 18.82
N ILE A 10 35.55 30.02 20.13
CA ILE A 10 34.60 29.15 20.83
C ILE A 10 33.16 29.38 20.31
N PHE A 11 32.74 30.63 20.15
CA PHE A 11 31.42 30.95 19.59
C PHE A 11 31.27 30.49 18.14
N SER A 12 32.32 30.63 17.31
CA SER A 12 32.32 30.14 15.92
C SER A 12 32.16 28.62 15.84
N VAL A 13 32.88 27.88 16.69
CA VAL A 13 32.77 26.42 16.79
C VAL A 13 31.36 26.00 17.25
N LEU A 14 30.78 26.69 18.24
CA LEU A 14 29.43 26.40 18.74
C LEU A 14 28.34 26.67 17.70
N ILE A 15 28.44 27.75 16.92
CA ILE A 15 27.48 28.09 15.85
C ILE A 15 27.54 27.05 14.73
N THR A 16 28.74 26.56 14.40
CA THR A 16 28.95 25.52 13.38
C THR A 16 28.34 24.17 13.81
N LEU A 17 28.47 23.81 15.09
CA LEU A 17 27.87 22.59 15.65
C LEU A 17 26.33 22.66 15.74
N MET A 18 25.76 23.84 16.02
CA MET A 18 24.30 24.02 16.06
C MET A 18 23.65 24.12 14.67
N GLY A 19 24.41 24.47 13.62
CA GLY A 19 23.93 24.55 12.25
C GLY A 19 23.53 23.21 11.61
N CYS A 20 23.89 22.08 12.21
CA CYS A 20 23.51 20.75 11.70
C CYS A 20 22.06 20.34 12.04
N PHE A 21 21.38 21.01 12.98
CA PHE A 21 20.05 20.60 13.44
C PHE A 21 18.87 21.30 12.73
N THR A 22 19.11 22.36 11.95
CA THR A 22 18.01 23.15 11.36
C THR A 22 17.50 22.60 10.01
N GLY A 23 18.14 21.57 9.45
CA GLY A 23 17.83 21.05 8.11
C GLY A 23 16.70 20.02 8.00
N ALA A 24 16.08 19.56 9.10
CA ALA A 24 15.12 18.45 9.06
C ALA A 24 13.63 18.86 9.20
N LEU A 25 13.29 20.15 9.11
CA LEU A 25 11.88 20.61 8.99
C LEU A 25 11.40 20.57 7.53
N GLY A 26 11.89 19.62 6.74
CA GLY A 26 11.39 19.34 5.41
C GLY A 26 10.06 18.59 5.52
N ASN A 27 8.95 19.33 5.52
CA ASN A 27 7.60 18.88 5.16
C ASN A 27 7.35 17.37 5.34
N TYR A 28 7.21 16.89 6.59
CA TYR A 28 6.56 15.60 6.83
C TYR A 28 5.08 15.75 6.46
N ARG A 29 4.79 15.69 5.16
CA ARG A 29 3.42 15.57 4.64
C ARG A 29 2.96 14.16 4.98
N ARG A 30 2.43 13.98 6.18
CA ARG A 30 1.53 12.85 6.44
C ARG A 30 0.41 12.97 5.40
N PRO A 31 0.15 11.96 4.56
CA PRO A 31 -0.98 12.02 3.65
C PRO A 31 -2.25 12.14 4.52
N THR A 32 -2.87 13.31 4.56
CA THR A 32 -4.10 13.55 5.35
C THR A 32 -5.26 12.69 4.85
N LYS A 33 -5.10 12.09 3.66
CA LYS A 33 -6.03 11.16 3.04
C LYS A 33 -5.23 10.07 2.33
N VAL A 34 -4.97 8.96 3.02
CA VAL A 34 -4.62 7.72 2.34
C VAL A 34 -5.87 7.27 1.58
N GLY A 35 -5.88 7.45 0.26
CA GLY A 35 -6.94 6.89 -0.57
C GLY A 35 -6.89 5.37 -0.43
N VAL A 36 -7.81 4.78 0.33
CA VAL A 36 -7.93 3.32 0.42
C VAL A 36 -8.33 2.80 -0.96
N SER A 37 -7.39 2.15 -1.64
CA SER A 37 -7.63 1.49 -2.93
C SER A 37 -8.23 0.11 -2.65
N CYS A 38 -9.53 0.08 -2.39
CA CYS A 38 -10.29 -1.12 -2.11
C CYS A 38 -11.57 -1.19 -2.94
N CYS A 39 -12.11 -2.40 -3.10
CA CYS A 39 -13.40 -2.59 -3.76
C CYS A 39 -14.53 -2.01 -2.89
N ARG A 40 -15.28 -1.07 -3.46
CA ARG A 40 -16.51 -0.52 -2.87
C ARG A 40 -17.78 -1.17 -3.41
N GLU A 41 -17.66 -1.76 -4.60
CA GLU A 41 -18.73 -2.47 -5.29
C GLU A 41 -18.17 -3.77 -5.86
N VAL A 42 -19.04 -4.76 -5.99
CA VAL A 42 -18.70 -6.09 -6.53
C VAL A 42 -19.58 -6.39 -7.73
N SER A 43 -18.99 -7.03 -8.74
CA SER A 43 -19.72 -7.55 -9.88
C SER A 43 -20.07 -9.02 -9.67
N LYS A 44 -21.28 -9.40 -10.08
CA LYS A 44 -21.71 -10.81 -10.19
C LYS A 44 -21.46 -11.38 -11.59
N ALA A 45 -21.12 -10.53 -12.56
CA ALA A 45 -20.86 -10.95 -13.93
C ALA A 45 -19.61 -11.85 -13.98
N ARG A 46 -19.62 -12.84 -14.87
CA ARG A 46 -18.46 -13.69 -15.10
C ARG A 46 -17.38 -12.91 -15.85
N ILE A 47 -16.14 -13.07 -15.41
CA ILE A 47 -14.98 -12.62 -16.18
C ILE A 47 -14.88 -13.50 -17.43
N SER A 48 -14.60 -12.89 -18.58
CA SER A 48 -14.44 -13.63 -19.85
C SER A 48 -13.31 -14.66 -19.70
N SER A 49 -13.54 -15.87 -20.23
CA SER A 49 -12.55 -16.96 -20.20
C SER A 49 -11.28 -16.66 -21.01
N GLU A 50 -11.34 -15.67 -21.89
CA GLU A 50 -10.18 -15.18 -22.65
C GLU A 50 -9.21 -14.36 -21.77
N ILE A 51 -9.70 -13.82 -20.65
CA ILE A 51 -8.89 -12.99 -19.76
C ILE A 51 -8.08 -13.91 -18.84
N LYS A 52 -6.76 -13.87 -19.00
CA LYS A 52 -5.84 -14.60 -18.14
C LYS A 52 -5.79 -14.00 -16.73
N LEU A 53 -6.16 -14.81 -15.75
CA LEU A 53 -6.10 -14.47 -14.34
C LEU A 53 -4.73 -14.83 -13.80
N ILE A 54 -4.03 -13.85 -13.23
CA ILE A 54 -2.69 -14.01 -12.64
C ILE A 54 -2.81 -14.53 -11.20
N GLY A 55 -3.86 -14.12 -10.50
CA GLY A 55 -4.10 -14.52 -9.13
C GLY A 55 -5.37 -13.89 -8.57
N TYR A 56 -5.65 -14.16 -7.31
CA TYR A 56 -6.78 -13.58 -6.61
C TYR A 56 -6.41 -13.19 -5.17
N LYS A 57 -7.18 -12.29 -4.58
CA LYS A 57 -7.09 -11.92 -3.18
C LYS A 57 -8.49 -11.76 -2.60
N HIS A 58 -8.72 -12.34 -1.42
CA HIS A 58 -9.91 -12.05 -0.64
C HIS A 58 -9.73 -10.72 0.10
N GLN A 59 -10.71 -9.83 -0.03
CA GLN A 59 -10.80 -8.57 0.69
C GLN A 59 -11.94 -8.67 1.69
N ASN A 60 -11.61 -8.60 2.98
CA ASN A 60 -12.61 -8.57 4.04
C ASN A 60 -13.35 -7.22 4.04
N ALA A 61 -14.63 -7.22 4.42
CA ALA A 61 -15.40 -6.00 4.61
C ALA A 61 -14.81 -5.10 5.71
N LEU A 62 -14.51 -3.85 5.36
CA LEU A 62 -14.07 -2.81 6.29
C LEU A 62 -14.45 -1.45 5.71
N ALA A 63 -15.51 -0.81 6.22
CA ALA A 63 -16.04 0.43 5.67
C ALA A 63 -14.93 1.48 5.41
N PRO A 64 -14.84 2.05 4.19
CA PRO A 64 -15.79 2.02 3.07
C PRO A 64 -15.65 0.81 2.10
N CYS A 65 -14.76 -0.13 2.39
CA CYS A 65 -14.52 -1.33 1.60
C CYS A 65 -15.55 -2.41 1.93
N ILE A 66 -16.04 -3.12 0.90
CA ILE A 66 -16.96 -4.24 1.07
C ILE A 66 -16.25 -5.59 0.92
N ASP A 67 -16.93 -6.66 1.30
CA ASP A 67 -16.45 -8.02 1.11
C ASP A 67 -16.35 -8.36 -0.38
N ALA A 68 -15.16 -8.71 -0.87
CA ALA A 68 -14.91 -8.88 -2.30
C ALA A 68 -13.79 -9.88 -2.59
N VAL A 69 -13.91 -10.65 -3.68
CA VAL A 69 -12.78 -11.38 -4.27
C VAL A 69 -12.20 -10.53 -5.40
N ILE A 70 -10.96 -10.13 -5.24
CA ILE A 70 -10.23 -9.34 -6.24
C ILE A 70 -9.46 -10.31 -7.13
N PHE A 71 -9.79 -10.33 -8.41
CA PHE A 71 -9.02 -11.06 -9.41
C PHE A 71 -8.03 -10.12 -10.10
N TYR A 72 -6.76 -10.52 -10.14
CA TYR A 72 -5.70 -9.79 -10.83
C TYR A 72 -5.52 -10.35 -12.23
N THR A 73 -5.48 -9.46 -13.21
CA THR A 73 -5.20 -9.79 -14.61
C THR A 73 -4.03 -8.96 -15.10
N GLU A 74 -3.54 -9.23 -16.31
CA GLU A 74 -2.42 -8.48 -16.91
C GLU A 74 -2.79 -6.99 -17.13
N LYS A 75 -4.08 -6.69 -17.32
CA LYS A 75 -4.57 -5.35 -17.64
C LYS A 75 -5.13 -4.63 -16.41
N GLU A 76 -6.00 -5.28 -15.66
CA GLU A 76 -6.74 -4.64 -14.57
C GLU A 76 -7.17 -5.61 -13.45
N LYS A 77 -7.82 -5.06 -12.42
CA LYS A 77 -8.30 -5.80 -11.25
C LYS A 77 -9.82 -5.85 -11.29
N TYR A 78 -10.40 -7.03 -11.11
CA TYR A 78 -11.85 -7.21 -11.08
C TYR A 78 -12.33 -7.51 -9.67
N CYS A 79 -13.23 -6.66 -9.15
CA CYS A 79 -13.93 -6.87 -7.89
C CYS A 79 -15.15 -7.78 -8.11
N SER A 80 -15.09 -9.02 -7.61
CA SER A 80 -16.15 -10.02 -7.79
C SER A 80 -16.85 -10.36 -6.48
N ASP A 81 -18.14 -10.67 -6.56
CA ASP A 81 -18.96 -11.03 -5.40
C ASP A 81 -18.54 -12.43 -4.86
N PRO A 82 -18.07 -12.55 -3.61
CA PRO A 82 -17.67 -13.82 -3.03
C PRO A 82 -18.82 -14.85 -2.99
N LYS A 83 -20.07 -14.40 -3.00
CA LYS A 83 -21.27 -15.27 -2.97
C LYS A 83 -21.67 -15.77 -4.36
N ALA A 84 -21.05 -15.26 -5.43
CA ALA A 84 -21.37 -15.72 -6.78
C ALA A 84 -20.90 -17.17 -6.98
N ARG A 85 -21.79 -18.03 -7.50
CA ARG A 85 -21.50 -19.47 -7.71
C ARG A 85 -20.25 -19.71 -8.54
N TRP A 86 -20.02 -18.88 -9.57
CA TRP A 86 -18.86 -19.03 -10.45
C TRP A 86 -17.54 -18.66 -9.77
N VAL A 87 -17.55 -17.68 -8.85
CA VAL A 87 -16.36 -17.30 -8.05
C VAL A 87 -15.98 -18.46 -7.16
N ASN A 88 -16.96 -19.05 -6.46
CA ASN A 88 -16.72 -20.22 -5.64
C ASN A 88 -16.18 -21.38 -6.51
N ASN A 89 -16.79 -21.67 -7.66
CA ASN A 89 -16.29 -22.72 -8.55
C ASN A 89 -14.86 -22.45 -9.07
N GLN A 90 -14.48 -21.19 -9.26
CA GLN A 90 -13.12 -20.81 -9.65
C GLN A 90 -12.12 -21.00 -8.51
N LEU A 91 -12.43 -20.46 -7.32
CA LEU A 91 -11.62 -20.64 -6.11
C LEU A 91 -11.48 -22.13 -5.77
N LYS A 92 -12.53 -22.88 -6.04
CA LYS A 92 -12.55 -24.31 -5.95
C LYS A 92 -11.66 -24.95 -7.03
N GLY A 93 -11.81 -24.61 -8.30
CA GLY A 93 -10.89 -25.07 -9.34
C GLY A 93 -9.40 -24.82 -9.02
N THR A 94 -9.08 -23.73 -8.30
CA THR A 94 -7.72 -23.40 -7.86
C THR A 94 -7.22 -24.15 -6.62
N TYR A 95 -8.07 -24.85 -5.85
CA TYR A 95 -7.59 -25.69 -4.73
C TYR A 95 -6.81 -26.94 -5.19
N ASN A 96 -6.71 -27.18 -6.50
CA ASN A 96 -5.97 -28.31 -7.05
C ASN A 96 -4.81 -27.84 -7.94
N CYS A 97 -3.93 -26.98 -7.40
CA CYS A 97 -2.49 -27.05 -7.66
C CYS A 97 -1.74 -26.13 -6.69
N ASN A 98 -0.89 -26.72 -5.85
CA ASN A 98 0.28 -26.21 -5.11
C ASN A 98 0.81 -24.76 -5.37
N TYR A 99 -0.01 -23.71 -5.33
CA TYR A 99 0.47 -22.34 -5.61
C TYR A 99 -0.21 -21.21 -4.81
N LEU A 100 -0.77 -21.52 -3.63
CA LEU A 100 -1.40 -20.51 -2.77
C LEU A 100 -0.73 -20.44 -1.39
N THR A 101 0.60 -20.38 -1.38
CA THR A 101 1.36 -19.74 -0.30
C THR A 101 2.31 -18.72 -0.92
N VAL A 102 1.75 -17.65 -1.48
CA VAL A 102 2.42 -16.35 -1.39
C VAL A 102 1.66 -15.56 -0.34
N SER A 103 1.83 -16.03 0.90
CA SER A 103 1.67 -15.17 2.07
C SER A 103 2.81 -14.16 1.99
N VAL A 104 2.44 -12.88 2.06
CA VAL A 104 3.36 -11.75 2.23
C VAL A 104 4.25 -11.98 3.45
#